data_AF-A0A975CHT7-F1
#
_entry.id   AF-A0A975CHT7-F1
#
_cell.length_a   1.000
_cell.length_b   1.000
_cell.length_c   1.000
_cell.angle_alpha   90.00
_cell.angle_beta   90.00
_cell.angle_gamma   90.00
#
_symmetry.space_group_name_H-M   'P 1'
#
loop_
_entity.id
_entity.type
_entity.pdbx_description
1 polymer ?
#
loop_
_entity_poly.entity_id
_entity_poly.type
_entity_poly.pdbx_seq_one_letter_code
_entity_poly.pdbx_strand_id
1 'polypeptide(L)'
;MSALSPAAEYAEHFGGHGGLRAELRAATTALHARIDVAMPLARRAPDLADYLEHLLLLRDWLSALRCALPGLPGMGGEYEAVIADAELAATLTGQAVPPFNPTPAPEAAALRALDAGPHAAAARLGVRYVIEGSHLGGKVLRRRWSERLAPHPLNYLNAGGGSRWAAFLTELAGRAWTAGERAAACRGAVLAFELLQRGAAEPAAAERAS
;
A
#
# COMPACT_ATOMS: atom_id res chain seq x y z
N MET A 1 -30.75 -43.69 8.00
CA MET A 1 -29.79 -43.11 7.03
C MET A 1 -30.38 -41.79 6.54
N SER A 2 -30.21 -40.72 7.31
CA SER A 2 -30.78 -39.41 6.96
C SER A 2 -29.95 -38.78 5.84
N ALA A 3 -30.57 -38.59 4.69
CA ALA A 3 -30.01 -37.82 3.59
C ALA A 3 -29.93 -36.34 4.00
N LEU A 4 -28.74 -35.75 3.90
CA LEU A 4 -28.55 -34.31 4.07
C LEU A 4 -29.24 -33.56 2.91
N SER A 5 -29.77 -32.38 3.22
CA SER A 5 -30.44 -31.50 2.24
C SER A 5 -29.47 -31.03 1.15
N PRO A 6 -29.90 -30.84 -0.11
CA PRO A 6 -29.04 -30.35 -1.21
C PRO A 6 -28.33 -29.02 -0.89
N ALA A 7 -28.87 -28.21 0.02
CA ALA A 7 -28.24 -26.97 0.48
C ALA A 7 -26.96 -27.20 1.32
N ALA A 8 -26.85 -28.35 2.00
CA ALA A 8 -25.65 -28.72 2.76
C ALA A 8 -24.52 -29.22 1.84
N GLU A 9 -24.84 -29.94 0.77
CA GLU A 9 -23.86 -30.37 -0.25
C GLU A 9 -23.33 -29.19 -1.08
N TYR A 10 -24.15 -28.16 -1.34
CA TYR A 10 -23.69 -26.95 -2.03
C TYR A 10 -22.75 -26.08 -1.16
N ALA A 11 -22.93 -26.08 0.17
CA ALA A 11 -22.04 -25.39 1.09
C ALA A 11 -20.69 -26.11 1.26
N GLU A 12 -20.64 -27.43 1.07
CA GLU A 12 -19.40 -28.21 1.09
C GLU A 12 -18.62 -28.14 -0.23
N HIS A 13 -19.28 -27.94 -1.38
CA HIS A 13 -18.61 -27.86 -2.69
C HIS A 13 -18.12 -26.45 -3.07
N PHE A 14 -18.69 -25.40 -2.46
CA PHE A 14 -18.22 -24.01 -2.55
C PHE A 14 -17.91 -23.47 -1.16
N GLY A 15 -16.80 -23.95 -0.57
CA GLY A 15 -16.38 -23.63 0.79
C GLY A 15 -16.61 -22.17 1.18
N GLY A 16 -17.49 -21.97 2.15
CA GLY A 16 -18.04 -20.69 2.62
C GLY A 16 -17.06 -19.76 3.35
N HIS A 17 -15.97 -19.37 2.71
CA HIS A 17 -15.08 -18.30 3.17
C HIS A 17 -14.84 -17.35 2.00
N GLY A 18 -15.09 -16.06 2.17
CA GLY A 18 -14.90 -15.07 1.11
C GLY A 18 -13.55 -15.25 0.41
N GLY A 19 -13.51 -15.10 -0.92
CA GLY A 19 -12.27 -15.30 -1.69
C GLY A 19 -11.10 -14.46 -1.18
N LEU A 20 -9.87 -14.74 -1.62
CA LEU A 20 -8.63 -14.11 -1.10
C LEU A 20 -8.72 -12.58 -0.91
N ARG A 21 -9.44 -11.86 -1.79
CA ARG A 21 -9.73 -10.43 -1.64
C ARG A 21 -10.41 -10.08 -0.30
N ALA A 22 -11.42 -10.84 0.11
CA ALA A 22 -12.15 -10.62 1.35
C ALA A 22 -11.24 -10.86 2.57
N GLU A 23 -10.40 -11.90 2.52
CA GLU A 23 -9.39 -12.17 3.56
C GLU A 23 -8.36 -11.05 3.67
N LEU A 24 -7.81 -10.60 2.53
CA LEU A 24 -6.90 -9.45 2.47
C LEU A 24 -7.55 -8.20 3.09
N ARG A 25 -8.79 -7.89 2.69
CA ARG A 25 -9.54 -6.77 3.26
C ARG A 25 -9.72 -6.92 4.77
N ALA A 26 -10.14 -8.09 5.25
CA ALA A 26 -10.32 -8.34 6.67
C ALA A 26 -9.02 -8.16 7.45
N ALA A 27 -7.92 -8.72 6.95
CA ALA A 27 -6.60 -8.63 7.57
C ALA A 27 -6.05 -7.19 7.64
N THR A 28 -6.41 -6.32 6.69
CA THR A 28 -5.83 -4.97 6.61
C THR A 28 -6.79 -3.83 6.99
N THR A 29 -8.06 -4.09 7.28
CA THR A 29 -9.06 -3.01 7.51
C THR A 29 -8.65 -2.06 8.65
N ALA A 30 -8.23 -2.59 9.80
CA ALA A 30 -7.82 -1.77 10.94
C ALA A 30 -6.51 -1.00 10.67
N LEU A 31 -5.57 -1.61 9.95
CA LEU A 31 -4.33 -0.97 9.54
C LEU A 31 -4.60 0.19 8.57
N HIS A 32 -5.44 -0.04 7.57
CA HIS A 32 -5.87 0.99 6.62
C HIS A 32 -6.51 2.18 7.35
N ALA A 33 -7.45 1.94 8.27
CA ALA A 33 -8.10 3.01 9.03
C ALA A 33 -7.10 3.84 9.86
N ARG A 34 -6.07 3.20 10.45
CA ARG A 34 -5.02 3.91 11.18
C ARG A 34 -4.14 4.76 10.26
N ILE A 35 -3.76 4.24 9.10
CA ILE A 35 -2.98 5.00 8.11
C ILE A 35 -3.78 6.19 7.58
N ASP A 36 -5.06 5.99 7.25
CA ASP A 36 -5.91 7.02 6.64
C ASP A 36 -5.97 8.32 7.46
N VAL A 37 -5.87 8.23 8.79
CA VAL A 37 -5.85 9.39 9.69
C VAL A 37 -4.44 9.87 10.07
N ALA A 38 -3.42 9.02 9.92
CA ALA A 38 -2.05 9.34 10.30
C ALA A 38 -1.24 10.04 9.19
N MET A 39 -1.64 9.89 7.93
CA MET A 39 -0.91 10.47 6.80
C MET A 39 -0.98 12.02 6.79
N PRO A 40 0.06 12.74 6.32
CA PRO A 40 0.07 14.20 6.28
C PRO A 40 -1.12 14.84 5.54
N LEU A 41 -1.55 14.25 4.41
CA LEU A 41 -2.73 14.71 3.65
C LEU A 41 -4.09 14.47 4.35
N ALA A 42 -4.11 13.80 5.50
CA ALA A 42 -5.30 13.64 6.34
C ALA A 42 -5.56 14.86 7.24
N ARG A 43 -4.58 15.77 7.38
CA ARG A 43 -4.72 17.04 8.10
C ARG A 43 -5.90 17.84 7.54
N ARG A 44 -6.50 18.71 8.36
CA ARG A 44 -7.75 19.41 8.02
C ARG A 44 -7.64 20.26 6.75
N ALA A 45 -6.50 20.89 6.52
CA ALA A 45 -6.28 21.83 5.42
C ALA A 45 -4.83 21.74 4.92
N PRO A 46 -4.43 20.61 4.30
CA PRO A 46 -3.03 20.35 4.00
C PRO A 46 -2.49 21.34 2.99
N ASP A 47 -1.22 21.71 3.12
CA ASP A 47 -0.49 22.55 2.19
C ASP A 47 0.56 21.76 1.39
N LEU A 48 1.42 22.47 0.66
CA LEU A 48 2.45 21.85 -0.16
C LEU A 48 3.56 21.19 0.67
N ALA A 49 3.84 21.68 1.89
CA ALA A 49 4.79 21.04 2.80
C ALA A 49 4.22 19.75 3.35
N ASP A 50 2.91 19.71 3.66
CA ASP A 50 2.22 18.47 4.01
C ASP A 50 2.22 17.46 2.85
N TYR A 51 2.07 17.94 1.60
CA TYR A 51 2.19 17.08 0.42
C TYR A 51 3.61 16.53 0.25
N LEU A 52 4.64 17.36 0.44
CA LEU A 52 6.02 16.90 0.43
C LEU A 52 6.26 15.82 1.50
N GLU A 53 5.83 16.04 2.74
CA GLU A 53 5.94 15.05 3.82
C GLU A 53 5.25 13.73 3.44
N HIS A 54 4.07 13.80 2.84
CA HIS A 54 3.34 12.63 2.35
C HIS A 54 4.13 11.86 1.29
N LEU A 55 4.74 12.57 0.33
CA LEU A 55 5.54 11.97 -0.73
C LEU A 55 6.83 11.33 -0.20
N LEU A 56 7.50 11.96 0.76
CA LEU A 56 8.71 11.39 1.37
C LEU A 56 8.40 10.09 2.13
N LEU A 57 7.29 10.03 2.85
CA LEU A 57 6.82 8.79 3.49
C LEU A 57 6.58 7.67 2.46
N LEU A 58 5.93 8.00 1.35
CA LEU A 58 5.65 7.03 0.29
C LEU A 58 6.89 6.60 -0.47
N ARG A 59 7.83 7.52 -0.71
CA ARG A 59 9.14 7.23 -1.31
C ARG A 59 9.88 6.20 -0.47
N ASP A 60 9.96 6.44 0.83
CA ASP A 60 10.72 5.60 1.75
C ASP A 60 10.06 4.22 1.88
N TRP A 61 8.72 4.20 1.94
CA TRP A 61 7.94 2.97 1.93
C TRP A 61 8.13 2.15 0.65
N LEU A 62 7.98 2.76 -0.54
CA LEU A 62 8.16 2.08 -1.83
C LEU A 62 9.60 1.59 -2.00
N SER A 63 10.59 2.38 -1.57
CA SER A 63 12.01 1.98 -1.59
C SER A 63 12.26 0.78 -0.70
N ALA A 64 11.76 0.79 0.53
CA ALA A 64 11.90 -0.33 1.46
C ALA A 64 11.21 -1.61 0.94
N LEU A 65 10.03 -1.50 0.31
CA LEU A 65 9.37 -2.62 -0.35
C LEU A 65 10.18 -3.18 -1.53
N ARG A 66 10.74 -2.31 -2.38
CA ARG A 66 11.63 -2.72 -3.50
C ARG A 66 12.88 -3.45 -3.01
N CYS A 67 13.50 -2.98 -1.93
CA CYS A 67 14.66 -3.64 -1.33
C CYS A 67 14.30 -4.97 -0.67
N ALA A 68 13.13 -5.05 -0.02
CA ALA A 68 12.69 -6.28 0.65
C ALA A 68 12.19 -7.35 -0.34
N LEU A 69 11.63 -6.93 -1.47
CA LEU A 69 10.94 -7.79 -2.45
C LEU A 69 11.38 -7.44 -3.88
N PRO A 70 12.61 -7.80 -4.31
CA PRO A 70 13.12 -7.43 -5.63
C PRO A 70 12.30 -8.01 -6.79
N GLY A 71 11.54 -9.10 -6.56
CA GLY A 71 10.66 -9.72 -7.54
C GLY A 71 9.25 -9.12 -7.63
N LEU A 72 8.95 -8.03 -6.92
CA LEU A 72 7.63 -7.40 -6.92
C LEU A 72 7.45 -6.55 -8.21
N PRO A 73 6.50 -6.91 -9.10
CA PRO A 73 6.39 -6.26 -10.41
C PRO A 73 5.81 -4.84 -10.32
N GLY A 74 6.21 -3.99 -11.28
CA GLY A 74 5.46 -2.78 -11.62
C GLY A 74 5.42 -1.72 -10.51
N MET A 75 6.57 -1.37 -9.94
CA MET A 75 6.71 -0.25 -8.98
C MET A 75 7.63 0.89 -9.47
N GLY A 76 8.17 0.79 -10.69
CA GLY A 76 9.13 1.76 -11.22
C GLY A 76 8.51 3.13 -11.46
N GLY A 77 7.40 3.18 -12.20
CA GLY A 77 6.73 4.43 -12.54
C GLY A 77 6.11 5.14 -11.33
N GLU A 78 5.67 4.39 -10.31
CA GLU A 78 5.16 4.93 -9.05
C GLU A 78 6.25 5.64 -8.28
N TYR A 79 7.40 4.98 -8.13
CA TYR A 79 8.54 5.55 -7.43
C TYR A 79 9.03 6.82 -8.16
N GLU A 80 9.14 6.78 -9.49
CA GLU A 80 9.51 7.94 -10.29
C GLU A 80 8.52 9.10 -10.14
N ALA A 81 7.22 8.82 -10.15
CA ALA A 81 6.19 9.85 -9.96
C ALA A 81 6.24 10.47 -8.56
N VAL A 82 6.51 9.67 -7.51
CA VAL A 82 6.70 10.19 -6.14
C VAL A 82 7.90 11.12 -6.08
N ILE A 83 9.03 10.71 -6.65
CA ILE A 83 10.26 11.53 -6.63
C ILE A 83 10.06 12.84 -7.39
N ALA A 84 9.49 12.78 -8.59
CA ALA A 84 9.28 13.97 -9.41
C ALA A 84 8.36 15.00 -8.73
N ASP A 85 7.25 14.55 -8.13
CA ASP A 85 6.37 15.43 -7.38
C ASP A 85 7.08 15.97 -6.11
N ALA A 86 7.90 15.16 -5.44
CA ALA A 86 8.61 15.56 -4.21
C ALA A 86 9.67 16.63 -4.47
N GLU A 87 10.47 16.47 -5.53
CA GLU A 87 11.48 17.45 -5.94
C GLU A 87 10.86 18.80 -6.29
N LEU A 88 9.74 18.79 -7.01
CA LEU A 88 9.03 20.01 -7.33
C LEU A 88 8.39 20.65 -6.10
N ALA A 89 7.78 19.85 -5.20
CA ALA A 89 7.19 20.38 -3.97
C ALA A 89 8.26 21.01 -3.08
N ALA A 90 9.40 20.33 -2.89
CA ALA A 90 10.55 20.82 -2.13
C ALA A 90 11.10 22.14 -2.69
N THR A 91 11.22 22.23 -4.02
CA THR A 91 11.66 23.46 -4.70
C THR A 91 10.72 24.63 -4.40
N LEU A 92 9.42 24.40 -4.44
CA LEU A 92 8.39 25.43 -4.20
C LEU A 92 8.25 25.82 -2.73
N THR A 93 8.53 24.90 -1.79
CA THR A 93 8.51 25.18 -0.36
C THR A 93 9.84 25.68 0.20
N GLY A 94 10.91 25.70 -0.63
CA GLY A 94 12.27 26.01 -0.17
C GLY A 94 12.86 24.95 0.76
N GLN A 95 12.32 23.73 0.73
CA GLN A 95 12.82 22.59 1.51
C GLN A 95 13.77 21.75 0.66
N ALA A 96 14.60 20.93 1.31
CA ALA A 96 15.39 19.92 0.62
C ALA A 96 14.66 18.58 0.62
N VAL A 97 14.82 17.80 -0.45
CA VAL A 97 14.50 16.36 -0.44
C VAL A 97 15.66 15.65 0.26
N PRO A 98 15.49 15.10 1.47
CA PRO A 98 16.57 14.41 2.15
C PRO A 98 16.95 13.15 1.36
N PRO A 99 18.23 12.74 1.34
CA PRO A 99 18.60 11.46 0.76
C PRO A 99 17.85 10.32 1.45
N PHE A 100 17.40 9.32 0.68
CA PHE A 100 16.84 8.12 1.25
C PHE A 100 17.91 7.36 2.05
N ASN A 101 17.67 7.16 3.34
CA ASN A 101 18.53 6.32 4.17
C ASN A 101 17.70 5.15 4.71
N PRO A 102 17.87 3.93 4.18
CA PRO A 102 17.09 2.78 4.63
C PRO A 102 17.46 2.45 6.07
N THR A 103 16.55 2.73 6.99
CA THR A 103 16.68 2.24 8.36
C THR A 103 16.19 0.79 8.41
N PRO A 104 16.95 -0.15 9.02
CA PRO A 104 16.50 -1.53 9.17
C PRO A 104 15.16 -1.59 9.90
N ALA A 105 14.12 -2.02 9.20
CA ALA A 105 12.79 -2.26 9.78
C ALA A 105 12.55 -3.77 9.96
N PRO A 106 12.02 -4.22 11.12
CA PRO A 106 11.65 -5.62 11.33
C PRO A 106 10.71 -6.17 10.25
N GLU A 107 9.84 -5.34 9.71
CA GLU A 107 8.83 -5.66 8.71
C GLU A 107 9.49 -5.87 7.35
N ALA A 108 10.48 -5.06 7.01
CA ALA A 108 11.29 -5.28 5.82
C ALA A 108 12.07 -6.61 5.93
N ALA A 109 12.56 -6.96 7.12
CA ALA A 109 13.19 -8.26 7.36
C ALA A 109 12.20 -9.43 7.27
N ALA A 110 11.00 -9.28 7.83
CA ALA A 110 9.94 -10.28 7.75
C ALA A 110 9.44 -10.47 6.32
N LEU A 111 9.34 -9.39 5.53
CA LEU A 111 9.03 -9.46 4.10
C LEU A 111 10.09 -10.25 3.34
N ARG A 112 11.38 -10.00 3.58
CA ARG A 112 12.47 -10.81 2.99
C ARG A 112 12.37 -12.29 3.34
N ALA A 113 12.03 -12.60 4.60
CA ALA A 113 11.84 -13.98 5.04
C ALA A 113 10.66 -14.67 4.33
N LEU A 114 9.54 -13.95 4.14
CA LEU A 114 8.42 -14.45 3.35
C LEU A 114 8.80 -14.66 1.87
N ASP A 115 9.63 -13.76 1.32
CA ASP A 115 10.07 -13.80 -0.08
C ASP A 115 11.05 -14.95 -0.38
N ALA A 116 11.76 -15.42 0.65
CA ALA A 116 12.61 -16.60 0.58
C ALA A 116 11.84 -17.91 0.86
N GLY A 117 10.57 -17.82 1.25
CA GLY A 117 9.75 -18.95 1.67
C GLY A 117 8.98 -19.63 0.53
N PRO A 118 8.30 -20.75 0.82
CA PRO A 118 7.58 -21.56 -0.17
C PRO A 118 6.36 -20.86 -0.80
N HIS A 119 5.90 -19.75 -0.22
CA HIS A 119 4.73 -18.99 -0.68
C HIS A 119 5.08 -17.55 -1.07
N ALA A 120 6.32 -17.29 -1.48
CA ALA A 120 6.83 -15.96 -1.85
C ALA A 120 5.95 -15.23 -2.88
N ALA A 121 5.45 -15.95 -3.90
CA ALA A 121 4.55 -15.35 -4.90
C ALA A 121 3.24 -14.83 -4.28
N ALA A 122 2.66 -15.57 -3.34
CA ALA A 122 1.45 -15.15 -2.64
C ALA A 122 1.72 -13.97 -1.69
N ALA A 123 2.86 -13.96 -0.99
CA ALA A 123 3.28 -12.83 -0.17
C ALA A 123 3.45 -11.55 -0.99
N ARG A 124 4.12 -11.64 -2.15
CA ARG A 124 4.27 -10.52 -3.11
C ARG A 124 2.91 -10.01 -3.61
N LEU A 125 1.95 -10.89 -3.85
CA LEU A 125 0.58 -10.48 -4.22
C LEU A 125 -0.14 -9.74 -3.11
N GLY A 126 0.06 -10.14 -1.85
CA GLY A 126 -0.42 -9.40 -0.69
C GLY A 126 0.12 -7.98 -0.63
N VAL A 127 1.42 -7.81 -0.86
CA VAL A 127 2.06 -6.48 -0.90
C VAL A 127 1.52 -5.67 -2.08
N ARG A 128 1.38 -6.30 -3.25
CA ARG A 128 0.79 -5.66 -4.43
C ARG A 128 -0.65 -5.20 -4.18
N TYR A 129 -1.46 -5.96 -3.43
CA TYR A 129 -2.81 -5.53 -3.05
C TYR A 129 -2.81 -4.18 -2.32
N VAL A 130 -1.84 -3.94 -1.44
CA VAL A 130 -1.70 -2.67 -0.72
C VAL A 130 -1.29 -1.53 -1.66
N ILE A 131 -0.32 -1.78 -2.55
CA ILE A 131 0.12 -0.80 -3.54
C ILE A 131 -1.02 -0.44 -4.50
N GLU A 132 -1.68 -1.43 -5.09
CA GLU A 132 -2.80 -1.20 -6.02
C GLU A 132 -3.97 -0.48 -5.31
N GLY A 133 -4.21 -0.80 -4.04
CA GLY A 133 -5.19 -0.11 -3.21
C GLY A 133 -4.83 1.35 -2.92
N SER A 134 -3.55 1.67 -2.70
CA SER A 134 -3.12 3.04 -2.41
C SER A 134 -3.39 4.00 -3.58
N HIS A 135 -3.39 3.50 -4.82
CA HIS A 135 -3.70 4.30 -6.01
C HIS A 135 -5.18 4.71 -6.07
N LEU A 136 -6.08 3.87 -5.53
CA LEU A 136 -7.49 4.25 -5.37
C LEU A 136 -7.64 5.37 -4.35
N GLY A 137 -6.91 5.29 -3.22
CA GLY A 137 -6.85 6.35 -2.22
C GLY A 137 -6.27 7.65 -2.79
N GLY A 138 -5.22 7.56 -3.60
CA GLY A 138 -4.60 8.69 -4.28
C GLY A 138 -5.59 9.50 -5.13
N LYS A 139 -6.49 8.83 -5.86
CA LYS A 139 -7.54 9.51 -6.64
C LYS A 139 -8.53 10.26 -5.77
N VAL A 140 -8.89 9.72 -4.62
CA VAL A 140 -9.77 10.39 -3.66
C VAL A 140 -9.08 11.65 -3.13
N LEU A 141 -7.81 11.53 -2.73
CA LEU A 141 -7.01 12.67 -2.27
C LEU A 141 -6.84 13.73 -3.36
N ARG A 142 -6.55 13.33 -4.60
CA ARG A 142 -6.47 14.26 -5.75
C ARG A 142 -7.76 15.04 -5.93
N ARG A 143 -8.91 14.36 -5.97
CA ARG A 143 -10.23 15.03 -6.11
C ARG A 143 -10.49 16.01 -4.98
N ARG A 144 -10.04 15.68 -3.77
CA ARG A 144 -10.22 16.51 -2.58
C ARG A 144 -9.31 17.74 -2.58
N TRP A 145 -8.08 17.60 -3.07
CA TRP A 145 -7.02 18.60 -2.86
C TRP A 145 -6.49 19.30 -4.12
N SER A 146 -6.96 18.93 -5.32
CA SER A 146 -6.43 19.48 -6.58
C SER A 146 -6.54 21.00 -6.69
N GLU A 147 -7.66 21.59 -6.25
CA GLU A 147 -7.83 23.05 -6.30
C GLU A 147 -6.93 23.76 -5.28
N ARG A 148 -6.77 23.16 -4.10
CA ARG A 148 -6.00 23.74 -3.00
C ARG A 148 -4.49 23.69 -3.25
N LEU A 149 -4.01 22.61 -3.84
CA LEU A 149 -2.59 22.41 -4.14
C LEU A 149 -2.21 22.97 -5.52
N ALA A 150 -3.17 23.52 -6.28
CA ALA A 150 -2.87 24.18 -7.55
C ALA A 150 -1.88 25.34 -7.36
N PRO A 151 -0.97 25.58 -8.32
CA PRO A 151 -0.85 24.91 -9.62
C PRO A 151 0.04 23.65 -9.60
N HIS A 152 0.39 23.10 -8.44
CA HIS A 152 1.32 21.97 -8.34
C HIS A 152 0.73 20.69 -8.99
N PRO A 153 1.49 19.97 -9.82
CA PRO A 153 1.03 18.71 -10.40
C PRO A 153 0.94 17.63 -9.32
N LEU A 154 -0.12 16.82 -9.41
CA LEU A 154 -0.38 15.69 -8.51
C LEU A 154 -0.27 14.39 -9.31
N ASN A 155 0.91 14.14 -9.90
CA ASN A 155 1.13 13.03 -10.83
C ASN A 155 1.05 11.70 -10.10
N TYR A 156 1.67 11.61 -8.92
CA TYR A 156 1.62 10.40 -8.11
C TYR A 156 0.17 10.07 -7.69
N LEU A 157 -0.60 11.06 -7.24
CA LEU A 157 -2.01 10.84 -6.86
C LEU A 157 -2.92 10.51 -8.07
N ASN A 158 -2.41 10.68 -9.29
CA ASN A 158 -3.06 10.28 -10.53
C ASN A 158 -2.51 8.95 -11.08
N ALA A 159 -1.47 8.37 -10.47
CA ALA A 159 -0.89 7.11 -10.89
C ALA A 159 -1.93 5.98 -10.74
N GLY A 160 -1.94 5.04 -11.70
CA GLY A 160 -2.80 3.85 -11.69
C GLY A 160 -4.27 4.11 -12.04
N GLY A 161 -4.71 3.63 -13.19
CA GLY A 161 -6.11 3.69 -13.64
C GLY A 161 -7.04 2.72 -12.90
N GLY A 162 -8.36 2.96 -12.96
CA GLY A 162 -9.35 2.03 -12.40
C GLY A 162 -9.31 0.64 -13.07
N SER A 163 -8.81 0.59 -14.31
CA SER A 163 -8.54 -0.63 -15.06
C SER A 163 -7.49 -1.53 -14.40
N ARG A 164 -6.46 -0.96 -13.76
CA ARG A 164 -5.38 -1.72 -13.12
C ARG A 164 -5.88 -2.48 -11.89
N TRP A 165 -6.68 -1.81 -11.06
CA TRP A 165 -7.34 -2.44 -9.91
C TRP A 165 -8.30 -3.56 -10.36
N ALA A 166 -9.12 -3.30 -11.37
CA ALA A 166 -10.04 -4.32 -11.88
C ALA A 166 -9.29 -5.54 -12.43
N ALA A 167 -8.24 -5.33 -13.23
CA ALA A 167 -7.39 -6.42 -13.74
C ALA A 167 -6.73 -7.21 -12.61
N PHE A 168 -6.22 -6.53 -11.58
CA PHE A 168 -5.64 -7.17 -10.41
C PHE A 168 -6.66 -8.00 -9.62
N LEU A 169 -7.89 -7.50 -9.46
CA LEU A 169 -8.94 -8.27 -8.80
C LEU A 169 -9.35 -9.52 -9.60
N THR A 170 -9.35 -9.44 -10.93
CA THR A 170 -9.55 -10.60 -11.80
C THR A 170 -8.44 -11.63 -11.61
N GLU A 171 -7.19 -11.20 -11.52
CA GLU A 171 -6.05 -12.09 -11.21
C GLU A 171 -6.21 -12.80 -9.86
N LEU A 172 -6.62 -12.07 -8.80
CA LEU A 172 -6.87 -12.66 -7.47
C LEU A 172 -8.00 -13.70 -7.48
N ALA A 173 -9.03 -13.49 -8.31
CA ALA A 173 -10.16 -14.40 -8.44
C ALA A 173 -9.88 -15.58 -9.39
N GLY A 174 -8.83 -15.50 -10.21
CA GLY A 174 -8.58 -16.42 -11.33
C GLY A 174 -8.10 -17.82 -10.96
N ARG A 175 -7.87 -18.10 -9.66
CA ARG A 175 -7.47 -19.44 -9.20
C ARG A 175 -7.88 -19.73 -7.76
N ALA A 176 -7.85 -21.02 -7.42
CA ALA A 176 -7.89 -21.47 -6.03
C ALA A 176 -6.57 -21.17 -5.31
N TRP A 177 -6.68 -20.81 -4.04
CA TRP A 177 -5.56 -20.51 -3.15
C TRP A 177 -5.55 -21.51 -2.00
N THR A 178 -4.39 -22.11 -1.74
CA THR A 178 -4.18 -22.96 -0.57
C THR A 178 -4.20 -22.13 0.71
N ALA A 179 -4.41 -22.77 1.87
CA ALA A 179 -4.39 -22.09 3.16
C ALA A 179 -3.04 -21.37 3.42
N GLY A 180 -1.92 -22.01 3.06
CA GLY A 180 -0.58 -21.43 3.21
C GLY A 180 -0.36 -20.20 2.34
N GLU A 181 -0.83 -20.21 1.10
CA GLU A 181 -0.75 -19.04 0.21
C GLU A 181 -1.63 -17.88 0.70
N ARG A 182 -2.86 -18.18 1.15
CA ARG A 182 -3.76 -17.16 1.72
C ARG A 182 -3.14 -16.49 2.93
N ALA A 183 -2.57 -17.29 3.83
CA ALA A 183 -1.86 -16.79 5.00
C ALA A 183 -0.68 -15.92 4.60
N ALA A 184 0.16 -16.37 3.65
CA ALA A 184 1.30 -15.60 3.16
C ALA A 184 0.90 -14.28 2.49
N ALA A 185 -0.16 -14.26 1.68
CA ALA A 185 -0.69 -13.05 1.08
C ALA A 185 -1.21 -12.06 2.12
N CYS A 186 -2.01 -12.51 3.09
CA CYS A 186 -2.46 -11.65 4.19
C CYS A 186 -1.27 -11.11 4.99
N ARG A 187 -0.25 -11.93 5.25
CA ARG A 187 0.96 -11.52 5.98
C ARG A 187 1.76 -10.48 5.22
N GLY A 188 1.96 -10.66 3.92
CA GLY A 188 2.62 -9.67 3.07
C GLY A 188 1.89 -8.33 3.07
N ALA A 189 0.56 -8.35 2.96
CA ALA A 189 -0.26 -7.14 3.00
C ALA A 189 -0.18 -6.41 4.36
N VAL A 190 -0.25 -7.17 5.46
CA VAL A 190 -0.12 -6.63 6.82
C VAL A 190 1.25 -5.96 7.02
N LEU A 191 2.34 -6.65 6.66
CA LEU A 191 3.70 -6.13 6.80
C LEU A 191 3.93 -4.88 5.95
N ALA A 192 3.34 -4.80 4.75
CA ALA A 192 3.42 -3.60 3.92
C ALA A 192 2.74 -2.39 4.59
N PHE A 193 1.59 -2.58 5.25
CA PHE A 193 0.95 -1.51 6.03
C PHE A 193 1.72 -1.15 7.29
N GLU A 194 2.22 -2.13 8.04
CA GLU A 194 3.01 -1.91 9.26
C GLU A 194 4.32 -1.15 8.96
N LEU A 195 4.94 -1.44 7.82
CA LEU A 195 6.11 -0.71 7.33
C LEU A 195 5.79 0.76 7.04
N LEU A 196 4.66 1.05 6.37
CA LEU A 196 4.20 2.43 6.14
C LEU A 196 3.85 3.14 7.46
N GLN A 197 3.20 2.42 8.38
CA GLN A 197 2.76 2.95 9.68
C GLN A 197 3.94 3.41 10.53
N ARG A 198 5.06 2.67 10.52
CA ARG A 198 6.26 3.09 11.22
C ARG A 198 6.82 4.39 10.68
N GLY A 199 6.94 4.51 9.35
CA GLY A 199 7.38 5.77 8.75
C GLY A 199 6.48 6.94 9.16
N ALA A 200 5.16 6.75 9.16
CA ALA A 200 4.20 7.78 9.57
C ALA A 200 4.19 8.08 11.08
N ALA A 201 4.69 7.17 11.92
CA ALA A 201 4.76 7.33 13.38
C ALA A 201 6.11 7.90 13.86
N GLU A 202 7.17 7.78 13.05
CA GLU A 202 8.42 8.47 13.31
C GLU A 202 8.17 9.97 13.17
N PRO A 203 8.31 10.77 14.25
CA PRO A 203 8.22 12.21 14.10
C PRO A 203 9.28 12.64 13.11
N ALA A 204 8.94 13.56 12.21
CA ALA A 204 9.92 14.25 11.37
C ALA A 204 10.99 14.85 12.29
N ALA A 205 12.09 14.13 12.47
CA ALA A 205 13.20 14.49 13.33
C ALA A 205 14.01 15.60 12.64
N ALA A 206 13.41 16.78 12.54
CA ALA A 206 14.03 18.05 12.18
C ALA A 206 13.03 19.18 12.50
N GLU A 207 13.10 19.66 13.74
CA GLU A 207 13.13 21.08 14.06
C GLU A 207 12.05 21.98 13.40
N ARG A 208 10.87 22.03 14.02
CA ARG A 208 10.09 23.28 14.05
C ARG A 208 10.42 24.00 15.34
N ALA A 209 11.61 24.61 15.40
CA ALA A 209 11.86 25.68 16.35
C ALA A 209 10.92 26.83 16.00
N SER A 210 9.96 27.10 16.88
CA SER A 210 9.23 28.38 16.92
C SER A 210 10.13 29.47 17.48
#